data_AF-A0A932X7L1-F1
#
_entry.id   AF-A0A932X7L1-F1
#
_cell.length_a   1.000
_cell.length_b   1.000
_cell.length_c   1.000
_cell.angle_alpha   90.00
_cell.angle_beta   90.00
_cell.angle_gamma   90.00
#
_symmetry.space_group_name_H-M   'P 1'
#
loop_
_entity.id
_entity.type
_entity.pdbx_description
1 polymer ?
#
loop_
_entity_poly.entity_id
_entity_poly.type
_entity_poly.pdbx_seq_one_letter_code
_entity_poly.pdbx_strand_id
1 'polypeptide(L)' 'MEDKLVVILRHENVERHPNQRIMVINISDYAYLVPYVEDTEKIFLKTIYPSRKHTKVYIEKGGT' A
#
# COMPACT_ATOMS: atom_id res chain seq x y z
N MET A 1 -11.84 -14.11 -8.30
CA MET A 1 -11.45 -12.74 -7.90
C MET A 1 -10.08 -12.88 -7.25
N GLU A 2 -9.06 -12.27 -7.83
CA GLU A 2 -7.68 -12.37 -7.35
C GLU A 2 -7.30 -11.10 -6.59
N ASP A 3 -6.84 -11.26 -5.35
CA ASP A 3 -6.22 -10.17 -4.62
C ASP A 3 -4.88 -9.84 -5.27
N LYS A 4 -4.72 -8.60 -5.72
CA LYS A 4 -3.55 -8.18 -6.50
C LYS A 4 -2.84 -7.01 -5.84
N LEU A 5 -1.52 -7.14 -5.69
CA LEU A 5 -0.66 -5.99 -5.36
C LEU A 5 -0.69 -5.01 -6.53
N VAL A 6 -1.11 -3.77 -6.25
CA VAL A 6 -1.26 -2.74 -7.28
C VAL A 6 -0.03 -1.86 -7.33
N VAL A 7 0.42 -1.36 -6.18
CA VAL A 7 1.58 -0.46 -6.11
C VAL A 7 2.22 -0.47 -4.72
N ILE A 8 3.51 -0.16 -4.65
CA ILE A 8 4.24 0.11 -3.40
C ILE A 8 4.57 1.61 -3.36
N LEU A 9 4.06 2.30 -2.35
CA LEU A 9 4.32 3.72 -2.11
C LEU A 9 5.43 3.87 -1.06
N ARG A 10 6.37 4.77 -1.30
CA ARG A 10 7.36 5.19 -0.31
C ARG A 10 6.79 6.33 0.53
N HIS A 11 7.07 6.35 1.82
CA HIS A 11 6.70 7.50 2.63
C HIS A 11 7.52 8.73 2.22
N GLU A 12 6.86 9.86 1.99
CA GLU A 12 7.52 11.12 1.58
C GLU A 12 8.48 11.68 2.64
N ASN A 13 8.26 11.37 3.94
CA ASN A 13 9.09 11.86 5.04
C ASN A 13 10.10 10.79 5.46
N VAL A 14 11.02 10.49 4.54
CA VAL A 14 12.08 9.49 4.71
C VAL A 14 12.99 9.84 5.89
N GLU A 15 13.13 11.13 6.25
CA GLU A 15 13.94 11.55 7.41
C GLU A 15 13.37 11.08 8.74
N ARG A 16 12.04 11.08 8.90
CA ARG A 16 11.37 10.60 10.13
C ARG A 16 11.05 9.11 10.10
N HIS A 17 10.81 8.56 8.91
CA HIS A 17 10.38 7.17 8.72
C HIS A 17 11.12 6.49 7.55
N PRO A 18 12.45 6.32 7.63
CA PRO A 18 13.28 5.90 6.50
C PRO A 18 12.92 4.53 5.93
N ASN A 19 12.40 3.63 6.78
CA ASN A 19 12.12 2.25 6.42
C ASN A 19 10.62 1.96 6.25
N GLN A 20 9.75 2.98 6.28
CA GLN A 20 8.32 2.76 6.15
C GLN A 20 7.84 2.90 4.70
N ARG A 21 7.12 1.89 4.24
CA ARG A 21 6.48 1.81 2.92
C ARG A 21 5.01 1.46 3.09
N ILE A 22 4.22 1.63 2.03
CA ILE A 22 2.80 1.29 2.00
C ILE A 22 2.53 0.43 0.77
N MET A 23 2.04 -0.79 0.98
CA MET A 23 1.49 -1.61 -0.09
C MET A 23 0.04 -1.21 -0.34
N VAL A 24 -0.34 -1.07 -1.60
CA VAL A 24 -1.72 -0.90 -2.03
C VAL A 24 -2.18 -2.19 -2.67
N ILE A 25 -3.17 -2.83 -2.06
CA ILE A 25 -3.73 -4.11 -2.49
C ILE A 25 -5.15 -3.86 -2.99
N ASN A 26 -5.49 -4.40 -4.17
CA ASN A 26 -6.87 -4.49 -4.60
C ASN A 26 -7.51 -5.72 -3.94
N ILE A 27 -8.52 -5.50 -3.11
CA ILE A 27 -9.36 -6.56 -2.55
C ILE A 27 -10.80 -6.20 -2.92
N SER A 28 -11.44 -7.05 -3.72
CA SER A 28 -12.83 -6.86 -4.18
C SER A 28 -13.11 -5.46 -4.75
N ASP A 29 -12.27 -5.02 -5.68
CA ASP A 29 -12.35 -3.71 -6.35
C ASP A 29 -12.25 -2.49 -5.41
N TYR A 30 -11.59 -2.69 -4.28
CA TYR A 30 -11.32 -1.64 -3.31
C TYR A 30 -9.84 -1.62 -2.91
N ALA A 31 -9.26 -0.42 -2.83
CA ALA A 31 -7.88 -0.27 -2.41
C ALA A 31 -7.76 -0.37 -0.89
N TYR A 32 -6.91 -1.30 -0.44
CA TYR A 32 -6.47 -1.41 0.93
C TYR A 32 -5.01 -1.04 1.04
N LEU A 33 -4.70 -0.21 2.03
CA LEU A 33 -3.36 0.24 2.34
C LEU A 33 -2.79 -0.59 3.48
N VAL A 34 -1.62 -1.18 3.27
CA VAL A 34 -0.87 -1.94 4.26
C VAL A 34 0.46 -1.24 4.48
N PRO A 35 0.59 -0.38 5.50
CA PRO A 35 1.88 0.15 5.88
C PRO A 35 2.76 -0.98 6.39
N TYR A 36 4.03 -0.97 6.02
CA TYR A 36 4.99 -1.95 6.48
C TYR A 36 6.36 -1.32 6.70
N VAL A 37 7.14 -1.95 7.56
CA VAL A 37 8.55 -1.64 7.74
C VAL A 37 9.35 -2.87 7.34
N GLU A 38 10.38 -2.67 6.53
CA GLU A 38 11.26 -3.71 6.02
C GLU A 38 12.65 -3.52 6.64
N ASP A 39 13.21 -4.59 7.20
CA ASP A 39 14.61 -4.68 7.60
C ASP A 39 15.34 -5.76 6.77
N THR A 40 16.60 -6.07 7.09
CA THR A 40 17.41 -7.03 6.33
C THR A 40 16.92 -8.47 6.39
N GLU A 41 16.08 -8.82 7.37
CA GLU A 41 15.66 -10.20 7.64
C GLU A 41 14.14 -10.41 7.51
N LYS A 42 13.33 -9.35 7.70
CA LYS A 42 11.88 -9.47 7.77
C LYS A 42 11.12 -8.22 7.31
N ILE A 43 9.85 -8.46 6.99
CA ILE A 43 8.84 -7.44 6.74
C ILE A 43 7.83 -7.46 7.90
N PHE A 44 7.65 -6.33 8.56
CA PHE A 44 6.61 -6.13 9.57
C PHE A 44 5.42 -5.36 8.98
N LEU A 45 4.30 -6.04 8.78
CA LEU A 45 3.05 -5.43 8.34
C LEU A 45 2.34 -4.76 9.53
N LYS A 46 1.93 -3.52 9.33
CA LYS A 46 1.04 -2.81 10.26
C LYS A 46 -0.42 -3.03 9.84
N THR A 47 -1.32 -2.40 10.59
CA THR A 47 -2.77 -2.46 10.35
C THR A 47 -3.12 -2.06 8.92
N ILE A 48 -3.81 -2.97 8.23
CA ILE A 48 -4.45 -2.72 6.92
C ILE A 48 -5.67 -1.82 7.08
N TYR A 49 -5.87 -0.88 6.17
CA TYR A 49 -7.07 -0.03 6.16
C TYR A 49 -7.56 0.29 4.74
N PRO A 50 -8.89 0.37 4.55
CA PRO A 50 -9.47 0.76 3.26
C PRO A 50 -9.20 2.24 2.95
N SER A 51 -8.97 2.58 1.68
CA SER A 51 -8.80 3.97 1.26
C SER A 51 -9.54 4.31 -0.04
N ARG A 52 -10.67 5.01 0.09
CA ARG A 52 -11.45 5.53 -1.06
C ARG A 52 -10.63 6.39 -2.01
N LYS A 53 -9.70 7.21 -1.49
CA LYS A 53 -8.79 8.03 -2.31
C LYS A 53 -7.94 7.15 -3.21
N HIS A 54 -7.38 6.07 -2.67
CA HIS A 54 -6.53 5.15 -3.42
C HIS A 54 -7.34 4.23 -4.34
N THR A 55 -8.58 3.89 -3.97
CA THR A 55 -9.50 3.18 -4.88
C THR A 55 -9.70 3.99 -6.16
N LYS A 56 -10.00 5.29 -6.03
CA LYS A 56 -10.15 6.18 -7.19
C LYS A 56 -8.89 6.29 -8.05
N VAL A 57 -7.71 6.30 -7.43
CA VAL A 57 -6.45 6.53 -8.13
C VAL A 57 -5.94 5.25 -8.80
N TYR A 58 -5.99 4.12 -8.10
CA TYR A 58 -5.30 2.90 -8.50
C TYR A 58 -6.23 1.78 -8.99
N ILE A 59 -7.52 1.81 -8.61
CA ILE A 59 -8.48 0.76 -8.98
C ILE A 59 -9.44 1.27 -10.06
N GLU A 60 -10.18 2.35 -9.80
CA GLU A 60 -11.22 2.85 -10.71
C GLU A 60 -10.65 3.50 -11.98
N LYS A 61 -9.49 4.17 -11.87
CA LYS A 61 -8.86 4.85 -13.00
C LYS A 61 -7.97 3.95 -13.87
N GLY A 62 -7.91 2.64 -13.60
CA GLY A 62 -7.07 1.71 -14.35
C GLY A 62 -5.60 2.14 -14.34
N GLY A 63 -5.04 2.34 -13.14
CA GLY A 63 -3.75 2.99 -12.92
C GLY A 63 -2.69 2.67 -13.98
N THR A 64 -2.35 3.69 -14.78
CA THR A 64 -1.19 3.73 -15.69
C THR A 64 0.13 3.63 -14.93
#